data_AF-A0A4S1FV51-F1
#
_entry.id   AF-A0A4S1FV51-F1
#
_cell.length_a   1.000
_cell.length_b   1.000
_cell.length_c   1.000
_cell.angle_alpha   90.00
_cell.angle_beta   90.00
_cell.angle_gamma   90.00
#
_symmetry.space_group_name_H-M   'P 1'
#
loop_
_entity.id
_entity.type
_entity.pdbx_description
1 polymer ?
#
loop_
_entity_poly.entity_id
_entity_poly.type
_entity_poly.pdbx_seq_one_letter_code
_entity_poly.pdbx_strand_id
1 'polypeptide(L)' 'MTDQSWAMKGELVLSCNCTVFCPCVLSLGSHPPTEGYCQTWAGFRIDAGHFGEVDLSALNLGLIMEIP' A
#
# COMPACT_ATOMS: atom_id res chain seq x y z
N MET A 1 8.58 -3.38 22.58
CA MET A 1 7.74 -3.99 21.55
C MET A 1 8.54 -5.17 21.03
N THR A 2 8.01 -6.39 21.05
CA THR A 2 8.72 -7.58 20.55
C THR A 2 9.12 -7.33 19.11
N ASP A 3 10.39 -7.06 18.88
CA ASP A 3 10.97 -6.76 17.58
C ASP A 3 11.15 -8.07 16.81
N GLN A 4 10.03 -8.67 16.40
CA GLN A 4 10.07 -9.83 15.52
C GLN A 4 10.59 -9.37 14.17
N SER A 5 11.57 -10.10 13.63
CA SER A 5 12.10 -9.83 12.30
C SER A 5 10.96 -9.86 11.29
N TRP A 6 10.87 -8.82 10.48
CA TRP A 6 9.87 -8.72 9.44
C TRP A 6 10.50 -8.17 8.17
N ALA A 7 10.10 -8.75 7.03
CA ALA A 7 10.48 -8.26 5.72
C ALA A 7 9.44 -8.70 4.69
N MET A 8 9.19 -7.84 3.71
CA MET A 8 8.36 -8.18 2.54
C MET A 8 8.98 -7.59 1.29
N LYS A 9 9.01 -8.40 0.23
CA LYS A 9 9.42 -8.03 -1.11
C LYS A 9 8.33 -8.44 -2.08
N GLY A 10 8.00 -7.55 -3.00
CA GLY A 10 6.99 -7.83 -4.01
C GLY A 10 6.61 -6.59 -4.79
N GLU A 11 5.43 -6.65 -5.38
CA GLU A 11 4.88 -5.60 -6.23
C GLU A 11 3.66 -4.96 -5.55
N LEU A 12 3.56 -3.64 -5.70
CA LEU A 12 2.45 -2.83 -5.27
C LEU A 12 1.80 -2.20 -6.49
N VAL A 13 0.50 -2.42 -6.65
CA VAL A 13 -0.36 -1.66 -7.56
C VAL A 13 -1.32 -0.82 -6.73
N LEU A 14 -1.51 0.43 -7.10
CA LEU A 14 -2.45 1.32 -6.43
C LEU A 14 -3.10 2.25 -7.44
N SER A 15 -4.34 2.65 -7.16
CA SER A 15 -5.02 3.69 -7.90
C SER A 15 -5.98 4.44 -6.99
N CYS A 16 -6.09 5.74 -7.20
CA CYS A 16 -7.03 6.60 -6.47
C CYS A 16 -7.96 7.36 -7.44
N ASN A 17 -8.93 8.06 -6.88
CA ASN A 17 -9.89 8.92 -7.57
C ASN A 17 -9.33 10.28 -8.06
N CYS A 18 -8.00 10.50 -8.03
CA CYS A 18 -7.44 11.78 -8.46
C CYS A 18 -7.54 11.98 -9.99
N THR A 19 -7.64 13.25 -10.42
CA THR A 19 -7.99 13.61 -11.80
C THR A 19 -6.98 13.14 -12.86
N VAL A 20 -5.69 13.06 -12.53
CA VAL A 20 -4.64 12.66 -13.51
C VAL A 20 -3.62 11.71 -12.87
N PHE A 21 -2.88 12.19 -11.87
CA PHE A 21 -1.92 11.40 -11.10
C PHE A 21 -2.22 11.58 -9.62
N CYS A 22 -1.94 10.55 -8.82
CA CYS A 22 -2.06 10.62 -7.37
C CYS A 22 -0.92 11.51 -6.82
N PRO A 23 -1.19 12.76 -6.40
CA PRO A 23 -0.14 13.63 -5.86
C PRO A 23 0.40 13.08 -4.54
N CYS A 24 -0.45 12.44 -3.73
CA CYS A 24 -0.11 11.88 -2.43
C CYS A 24 1.01 10.84 -2.50
N VAL A 25 1.00 9.97 -3.52
CA VAL A 25 2.04 8.94 -3.68
C VAL A 25 3.35 9.56 -4.13
N LEU A 26 3.30 10.47 -5.11
CA LEU A 26 4.50 11.12 -5.64
C LEU A 26 5.17 12.04 -4.62
N SER A 27 4.35 12.72 -3.81
CA SER A 27 4.84 13.64 -2.79
C SER A 27 4.97 13.02 -1.39
N LEU A 28 4.82 11.70 -1.27
CA LEU A 28 4.87 10.98 0.01
C LEU A 28 3.96 11.60 1.10
N GLY A 29 2.72 11.92 0.73
CA GLY A 29 1.70 12.48 1.62
C GLY A 29 1.74 14.00 1.78
N SER A 30 2.71 14.70 1.19
CA SER A 30 2.83 16.16 1.33
C SER A 30 1.76 16.98 0.60
N HIS A 31 1.08 16.41 -0.39
CA HIS A 31 0.02 17.06 -1.16
C HIS A 31 -1.29 16.29 -1.03
N PRO A 32 -2.42 16.99 -0.79
CA PRO A 32 -3.73 16.37 -0.64
C PRO A 32 -4.25 15.79 -1.96
N PRO A 33 -5.26 14.90 -1.91
CA PRO A 33 -5.97 14.42 -3.09
C PRO A 33 -6.67 15.56 -3.83
N THR A 34 -6.84 15.42 -5.15
CA THR A 34 -7.41 16.50 -5.99
C THR A 34 -8.89 16.76 -5.72
N GLU A 35 -9.64 15.73 -5.31
CA GLU A 35 -11.07 15.80 -5.04
C GLU A 35 -11.40 16.14 -3.57
N GLY A 36 -10.39 16.44 -2.74
CA GLY A 36 -10.58 16.75 -1.32
C GLY A 36 -10.86 15.54 -0.42
N TYR A 37 -10.92 14.34 -0.98
CA TYR A 37 -10.92 13.05 -0.29
C TYR A 37 -10.29 12.00 -1.21
N CYS A 38 -9.74 10.93 -0.64
CA CYS A 38 -9.11 9.85 -1.38
C CYS A 38 -9.91 8.56 -1.26
N GLN A 39 -10.49 8.13 -2.38
CA GLN A 39 -10.99 6.77 -2.56
C GLN A 39 -9.95 6.00 -3.35
N THR A 40 -9.28 5.08 -2.67
CA THR A 40 -8.15 4.34 -3.23
C THR A 40 -8.35 2.85 -3.06
N TRP A 41 -7.78 2.08 -3.99
CA TRP A 41 -7.57 0.67 -3.83
C TRP A 41 -6.10 0.35 -4.06
N ALA A 42 -5.61 -0.65 -3.35
CA ALA A 42 -4.25 -1.14 -3.47
C ALA A 42 -4.24 -2.66 -3.53
N GLY A 43 -3.33 -3.20 -4.34
CA GLY A 43 -3.02 -4.61 -4.43
C GLY A 43 -1.54 -4.84 -4.13
N PHE A 44 -1.24 -5.80 -3.28
CA PHE A 44 0.12 -6.23 -2.97
C PHE A 44 0.25 -7.69 -3.37
N ARG A 45 1.23 -8.00 -4.22
CA ARG A 45 1.69 -9.37 -4.45
C ARG A 45 2.99 -9.56 -3.70
N ILE A 46 3.03 -10.49 -2.76
CA ILE A 46 4.23 -10.78 -1.97
C ILE A 46 5.01 -11.89 -2.68
N ASP A 47 6.17 -11.55 -3.24
CA ASP A 47 7.06 -12.51 -3.90
C ASP A 47 7.91 -13.27 -2.88
N ALA A 48 8.36 -12.61 -1.81
CA ALA A 48 9.08 -13.21 -0.69
C ALA A 48 8.91 -12.37 0.59
N GLY A 49 8.76 -13.00 1.75
CA GLY A 49 8.69 -12.27 3.02
C GLY A 49 8.42 -13.15 4.23
N HIS A 50 8.63 -12.60 5.42
CA HIS A 50 8.34 -13.28 6.67
C HIS A 50 7.91 -12.30 7.76
N PHE A 51 7.20 -12.84 8.76
CA PHE A 51 6.95 -12.20 10.04
C PHE A 51 7.28 -13.19 11.16
N GLY A 52 8.46 -13.05 11.77
CA GLY A 52 9.04 -14.09 12.61
C GLY A 52 9.18 -15.40 11.82
N GLU A 53 8.57 -16.48 12.34
CA GLU A 53 8.55 -17.80 11.69
C GLU A 53 7.43 -17.97 10.64
N VAL A 54 6.58 -16.96 10.45
CA VAL A 54 5.46 -17.02 9.50
C VAL A 54 5.93 -16.61 8.10
N ASP A 55 5.87 -17.53 7.15
CA ASP A 55 6.12 -17.24 5.74
C ASP A 55 4.93 -16.46 5.12
N LEU A 56 5.25 -15.35 4.46
CA LEU A 56 4.28 -14.48 3.78
C LEU A 56 4.37 -14.59 2.25
N SER A 57 5.28 -15.43 1.74
CA SER A 57 5.53 -15.58 0.31
C SER A 57 4.29 -16.10 -0.43
N ALA A 58 4.10 -15.63 -1.66
CA ALA A 58 2.97 -15.96 -2.54
C ALA A 58 1.57 -15.49 -2.06
N LEU A 59 1.49 -14.72 -0.96
CA LEU A 59 0.24 -14.09 -0.55
C LEU A 59 -0.08 -12.87 -1.43
N ASN A 60 -1.38 -12.64 -1.64
CA ASN A 60 -1.91 -11.46 -2.29
C ASN A 60 -2.84 -10.72 -1.33
N LEU A 61 -2.66 -9.41 -1.20
CA LEU A 61 -3.48 -8.55 -0.35
C LEU A 61 -4.17 -7.50 -1.21
N GLY A 62 -5.48 -7.33 -1.01
CA GLY A 62 -6.26 -6.25 -1.60
C GLY A 62 -6.79 -5.33 -0.50
N LEU A 63 -6.71 -4.03 -0.71
CA LEU A 63 -7.26 -3.02 0.19
C LEU A 63 -8.13 -2.05 -0.59
N ILE A 64 -9.20 -1.62 0.05
CA ILE A 64 -10.03 -0.49 -0.38
C ILE A 64 -10.08 0.46 0.82
N MET A 65 -9.74 1.71 0.59
CA MET A 65 -9.62 2.72 1.65
C MET A 65 -10.30 4.00 1.22
N GLU A 66 -10.94 4.64 2.21
CA GLU A 66 -11.43 6.00 2.11
C GLU A 66 -10.67 6.84 3.14
N ILE A 67 -9.94 7.84 2.65
CA ILE A 67 -9.10 8.71 3.47
C ILE A 67 -9.63 10.14 3.31
N PRO A 68 -9.94 10.84 4.41
CA PRO A 68 -10.30 12.26 4.38
C PRO A 68 -9.22 13.12 3.74
#